data_AF-G3IYB7-F1
#
_entry.id   AF-G3IYB7-F1
#
_cell.length_a   1.000
_cell.length_b   1.000
_cell.length_c   1.000
_cell.angle_alpha   90.00
_cell.angle_beta   90.00
_cell.angle_gamma   90.00
#
_symmetry.space_group_name_H-M   'P 1'
#
loop_
_entity.id
_entity.type
_entity.pdbx_description
1 polymer ?
#
loop_
_entity_poly.entity_id
_entity_poly.type
_entity_poly.pdbx_seq_one_letter_code
_entity_poly.pdbx_strand_id
1 'polypeptide(L)'
;MDKINVTKNKNRRVFFRIYDEVNLFYQKIDEKLLTEPQPVFDNISSTLSSSTGLEKVSQDSALLLPRLEKNLPDIMAPDFQSNESETRNVNISASGMAFDCEDALEEGDCLVIKILLASGMTAIVTYGKVVYCKSIGSQYPYFVGTHFINMKDEDRELLAAHVAKKRSQQIRVRGLILAAIIAFIAAPDVAFGLLFELVHFLFEHLLEIIHLTFEFIESNLDHLIEHLFHTDLHQTQVIVFYVIASSAVYGLYRLLRVLPSFYRRCKDNLLAACAHQKASWLYYWREQSLVNKLKLAVIGVAVITGYIFFGM
;
A
#
# COMPACT_ATOMS: atom_id res chain seq x y z
N MET A 1 -16.18 51.49 10.90
CA MET A 1 -14.80 51.20 11.31
C MET A 1 -14.87 50.06 12.30
N ASP A 2 -14.84 48.81 11.82
CA ASP A 2 -14.81 47.64 12.70
C ASP A 2 -13.65 46.74 12.29
N LYS A 3 -12.65 46.70 13.16
CA LYS A 3 -11.45 45.90 13.03
C LYS A 3 -11.79 44.46 13.38
N ILE A 4 -11.98 43.62 12.36
CA ILE A 4 -12.00 42.17 12.55
C ILE A 4 -10.58 41.73 12.89
N ASN A 5 -10.42 41.34 14.14
CA ASN A 5 -9.18 40.90 14.75
C ASN A 5 -8.77 39.56 14.12
N VAL A 6 -7.91 39.60 13.10
CA VAL A 6 -7.31 38.40 12.50
C VAL A 6 -6.28 37.83 13.46
N THR A 7 -6.75 36.95 14.35
CA THR A 7 -5.89 36.02 15.08
C THR A 7 -5.21 35.13 14.04
N LYS A 8 -3.96 35.46 13.72
CA LYS A 8 -3.02 34.74 12.87
C LYS A 8 -2.77 33.34 13.44
N ASN A 9 -3.70 32.42 13.24
CA ASN A 9 -3.45 31.00 13.47
C ASN A 9 -2.57 30.50 12.30
N LYS A 10 -1.29 30.23 12.60
CA LYS A 10 -0.22 29.88 11.65
C LYS A 10 -0.37 28.48 11.02
N ASN A 11 -1.60 27.98 10.87
CA ASN A 11 -1.88 26.71 10.22
C ASN A 11 -2.90 26.93 9.08
N ARG A 12 -2.41 27.45 7.94
CA ARG A 12 -3.18 27.66 6.70
C ARG A 12 -3.58 26.34 5.99
N ARG A 13 -3.61 25.22 6.73
CA ARG A 13 -3.89 23.88 6.19
C ARG A 13 -5.36 23.55 6.48
N VAL A 14 -6.19 23.74 5.47
CA VAL A 14 -7.66 23.54 5.58
C VAL A 14 -8.04 22.06 5.42
N PHE A 15 -7.27 21.29 4.65
CA PHE A 15 -7.57 19.90 4.33
C PHE A 15 -6.48 18.94 4.82
N PHE A 16 -6.92 17.77 5.28
CA PHE A 16 -6.02 16.69 5.69
C PHE A 16 -5.37 16.04 4.46
N ARG A 17 -4.10 15.65 4.63
CA ARG A 17 -3.25 15.04 3.61
C ARG A 17 -2.87 13.62 4.01
N ILE A 18 -2.81 12.74 3.02
CA ILE A 18 -2.30 11.37 3.18
C ILE A 18 -1.21 11.12 2.13
N TYR A 19 -0.23 10.30 2.50
CA TYR A 19 0.68 9.70 1.54
C TYR A 19 0.07 8.41 1.03
N ASP A 20 -0.05 8.30 -0.28
CA ASP A 20 -0.65 7.16 -0.96
C ASP A 20 0.15 6.78 -2.20
N GLU A 21 0.14 5.51 -2.55
CA GLU A 21 0.60 5.02 -3.85
C GLU A 21 -0.61 4.98 -4.76
N VAL A 22 -0.63 5.86 -5.76
CA VAL A 22 -1.72 5.92 -6.75
C VAL A 22 -1.14 5.82 -8.15
N ASN A 23 -1.94 5.25 -9.03
CA ASN A 23 -1.67 5.26 -10.45
C ASN A 23 -2.02 6.65 -10.99
N LEU A 24 -1.00 7.38 -11.40
CA LEU A 24 -1.10 8.80 -11.74
C LEU A 24 -0.78 9.03 -13.22
N PHE A 25 -1.61 9.82 -13.88
CA PHE A 25 -1.28 10.45 -15.15
C PHE A 25 -1.53 11.95 -15.08
N TYR A 26 -0.65 12.71 -15.72
CA TYR A 26 -0.82 14.14 -15.88
C TYR A 26 -0.49 14.56 -17.30
N GLN A 27 -1.18 15.59 -17.80
CA GLN A 27 -0.86 16.23 -19.08
C GLN A 27 -1.04 17.74 -18.95
N LYS A 28 -0.08 18.53 -19.46
CA LYS A 28 -0.17 19.99 -19.51
C LYS A 28 -1.17 20.43 -20.58
N ILE A 29 -2.05 21.35 -20.23
CA ILE A 29 -3.08 21.92 -21.11
C ILE A 29 -3.01 23.45 -21.07
N ASP A 30 -3.24 24.09 -22.21
CA ASP A 30 -3.32 25.55 -22.31
C ASP A 30 -4.57 26.11 -21.60
N GLU A 31 -4.37 27.18 -20.82
CA GLU A 31 -5.37 27.82 -19.93
C GLU A 31 -6.65 28.29 -20.66
N LYS A 32 -6.61 28.43 -21.99
CA LYS A 32 -7.73 28.88 -22.85
C LYS A 32 -8.85 27.86 -23.04
N LEU A 33 -8.62 26.58 -22.71
CA LEU A 33 -9.61 25.50 -22.84
C LEU A 33 -10.55 25.35 -21.63
N LEU A 34 -10.29 26.09 -20.53
CA LEU A 34 -11.03 25.96 -19.26
C LEU A 34 -12.37 26.72 -19.22
N THR A 35 -12.67 27.53 -20.23
CA THR A 35 -13.82 28.46 -20.21
C THR A 35 -15.12 27.86 -20.80
N GLU A 36 -15.06 26.72 -21.48
CA GLU A 36 -16.27 26.03 -21.93
C GLU A 36 -16.62 24.84 -21.01
N PRO A 37 -17.87 24.72 -20.54
CA PRO A 37 -18.34 23.53 -19.83
C PRO A 37 -18.39 22.36 -20.82
N GLN A 38 -17.29 21.61 -20.92
CA GLN A 38 -17.21 20.48 -21.84
C GLN A 38 -18.16 19.35 -21.38
N PRO A 39 -19.16 18.96 -22.19
CA PRO A 39 -20.11 17.87 -21.89
C PRO A 39 -19.44 16.48 -21.85
N VAL A 40 -18.14 16.42 -22.11
CA VAL A 40 -17.32 15.21 -22.13
C VAL A 40 -17.06 14.67 -20.72
N PHE A 41 -16.96 15.54 -19.71
CA PHE A 41 -16.67 15.15 -18.33
C PHE A 41 -17.86 14.50 -17.62
N ASP A 42 -19.06 14.98 -17.93
CA ASP A 42 -20.31 14.44 -17.38
C ASP A 42 -20.52 13.00 -17.83
N ASN A 43 -20.18 12.67 -19.09
CA ASN A 43 -20.30 11.31 -19.61
C ASN A 43 -19.23 10.36 -19.04
N ILE A 44 -17.99 10.81 -18.81
CA ILE A 44 -16.92 9.95 -18.28
C ILE A 44 -17.15 9.65 -16.79
N SER A 45 -17.45 10.67 -15.98
CA SER A 45 -17.72 10.50 -14.54
C SER A 45 -19.02 9.73 -14.27
N SER A 46 -20.08 9.97 -15.05
CA SER A 46 -21.34 9.22 -14.91
C SER A 46 -21.21 7.77 -15.37
N THR A 47 -20.49 7.48 -16.46
CA THR A 47 -20.28 6.09 -16.91
C THR A 47 -19.44 5.29 -15.91
N LEU A 48 -18.48 5.94 -15.25
CA LEU A 48 -17.65 5.29 -14.23
C LEU A 48 -18.38 5.12 -12.88
N SER A 49 -19.30 6.04 -12.56
CA SER A 49 -20.12 5.99 -11.34
C SER A 49 -21.35 5.06 -11.48
N SER A 50 -21.85 4.86 -12.71
CA SER A 50 -23.06 4.09 -13.00
C SER A 50 -22.83 2.60 -13.26
N SER A 51 -21.60 2.10 -13.19
CA SER A 51 -21.35 0.64 -13.13
C SER A 51 -21.61 0.12 -11.71
N THR A 52 -22.85 0.31 -11.24
CA THR A 52 -23.42 -0.33 -10.06
C THR A 52 -23.61 -1.81 -10.35
N GLY A 53 -22.51 -2.55 -10.24
CA GLY A 53 -22.47 -3.99 -10.49
C GLY A 53 -21.06 -4.56 -10.50
N LEU A 54 -20.17 -4.10 -9.61
CA LEU A 54 -18.77 -4.53 -9.56
C LEU A 54 -18.44 -5.30 -8.27
N GLU A 55 -19.42 -6.07 -7.79
CA GLU A 55 -19.21 -7.13 -6.78
C GLU A 55 -18.97 -8.51 -7.40
N LYS A 56 -18.95 -8.59 -8.74
CA LYS A 56 -18.46 -9.74 -9.50
C LYS A 56 -17.53 -9.23 -10.59
N VAL A 57 -16.54 -10.04 -10.95
CA VAL A 57 -15.57 -9.88 -12.05
C VAL A 57 -14.17 -9.44 -11.58
N SER A 58 -13.46 -10.42 -11.00
CA SER A 58 -12.00 -10.47 -10.90
C SER A 58 -11.35 -11.16 -12.11
N GLN A 59 -11.94 -11.11 -13.32
CA GLN A 59 -11.42 -11.95 -14.41
C GLN A 59 -11.42 -11.39 -15.84
N ASP A 60 -12.05 -10.25 -16.13
CA ASP A 60 -12.16 -9.73 -17.52
C ASP A 60 -11.66 -8.28 -17.69
N SER A 61 -10.50 -7.95 -17.10
CA SER A 61 -9.87 -6.62 -17.24
C SER A 61 -9.38 -6.28 -18.66
N ALA A 62 -9.26 -7.27 -19.57
CA ALA A 62 -8.74 -7.06 -20.92
C ALA A 62 -9.79 -6.74 -21.99
N LEU A 63 -11.08 -6.97 -21.74
CA LEU A 63 -12.14 -6.89 -22.77
C LEU A 63 -13.03 -5.64 -22.68
N LEU A 64 -12.92 -4.83 -21.62
CA LEU A 64 -13.77 -3.64 -21.44
C LEU A 64 -13.12 -2.32 -21.88
N LEU A 65 -11.81 -2.31 -22.13
CA LEU A 65 -11.10 -1.13 -22.65
C LEU A 65 -11.56 -0.70 -24.06
N PRO A 66 -11.82 -1.61 -25.03
CA PRO A 66 -12.13 -1.20 -26.41
C PRO A 66 -13.50 -0.52 -26.59
N ARG A 67 -14.44 -0.73 -25.66
CA ARG A 67 -15.78 -0.12 -25.74
C ARG A 67 -15.87 1.25 -25.08
N LEU A 68 -14.95 1.57 -24.18
CA LEU A 68 -14.74 2.92 -23.65
C LEU A 68 -14.00 3.83 -24.66
N GLU A 69 -13.27 3.22 -25.60
CA GLU A 69 -12.40 3.85 -26.60
C GLU A 69 -13.14 4.62 -27.71
N LYS A 70 -14.42 4.29 -27.96
CA LYS A 70 -15.16 4.77 -29.16
C LYS A 70 -15.91 6.10 -28.97
N ASN A 71 -16.01 6.65 -27.76
CA ASN A 71 -16.86 7.80 -27.45
C ASN A 71 -16.09 9.08 -27.02
N LEU A 72 -14.77 9.14 -27.21
CA LEU A 72 -14.00 10.35 -26.92
C LEU A 72 -13.92 11.27 -28.15
N PRO A 73 -14.25 12.57 -28.04
CA PRO A 73 -13.93 13.54 -29.07
C PRO A 73 -12.42 13.86 -29.09
N ASP A 74 -11.98 14.33 -30.27
CA ASP A 74 -10.63 14.59 -30.79
C ASP A 74 -9.77 15.62 -30.00
N ILE A 75 -10.06 15.85 -28.71
CA ILE A 75 -9.50 16.95 -27.90
C ILE A 75 -8.39 16.46 -26.95
N MET A 76 -8.31 15.16 -26.68
CA MET A 76 -7.20 14.55 -25.93
C MET A 76 -6.19 13.98 -26.91
N ALA A 77 -4.91 14.32 -26.74
CA ALA A 77 -3.85 13.69 -27.53
C ALA A 77 -3.93 12.15 -27.34
N PRO A 78 -3.74 11.35 -28.40
CA PRO A 78 -3.85 9.88 -28.36
C PRO A 78 -2.95 9.20 -27.31
N ASP A 79 -1.96 9.93 -26.78
CA ASP A 79 -1.02 9.50 -25.74
C ASP A 79 -1.64 9.45 -24.32
N PHE A 80 -2.73 10.19 -24.06
CA PHE A 80 -3.43 10.17 -22.76
C PHE A 80 -4.32 8.92 -22.57
N GLN A 81 -4.59 8.20 -23.67
CA GLN A 81 -5.51 7.07 -23.72
C GLN A 81 -4.80 5.72 -23.57
N SER A 82 -3.50 5.64 -23.85
CA SER A 82 -2.76 4.38 -24.04
C SER A 82 -1.56 4.16 -23.11
N ASN A 83 -1.06 5.19 -22.43
CA ASN A 83 0.09 5.01 -21.54
C ASN A 83 -0.28 4.22 -20.28
N GLU A 84 0.59 3.29 -19.88
CA GLU A 84 0.45 2.50 -18.66
C GLU A 84 0.60 3.40 -17.43
N SER A 85 -0.20 3.15 -16.40
CA SER A 85 -0.23 3.99 -15.21
C SER A 85 0.95 3.65 -14.33
N GLU A 86 1.91 4.57 -14.21
CA GLU A 86 2.97 4.38 -13.24
C GLU A 86 2.44 4.61 -11.83
N THR A 87 2.69 3.64 -10.95
CA THR A 87 2.40 3.77 -9.53
C THR A 87 3.36 4.78 -8.92
N ARG A 88 2.85 5.93 -8.52
CA ARG A 88 3.64 7.03 -7.93
C ARG A 88 3.20 7.30 -6.50
N ASN A 89 4.18 7.65 -5.68
CA ASN A 89 3.94 8.10 -4.31
C ASN A 89 3.44 9.55 -4.35
N VAL A 90 2.20 9.76 -3.93
CA VAL A 90 1.54 11.05 -3.94
C VAL A 90 1.15 11.51 -2.55
N ASN A 91 1.21 12.82 -2.34
CA ASN A 91 0.66 13.48 -1.18
C ASN A 91 -0.69 14.10 -1.57
N ILE A 92 -1.79 13.43 -1.26
CA ILE A 92 -3.13 13.82 -1.72
C ILE A 92 -4.00 14.37 -0.60
N SER A 93 -4.81 15.38 -0.94
CA SER A 93 -5.85 15.98 -0.11
C SER A 93 -7.09 16.29 -0.93
N ALA A 94 -8.20 16.63 -0.26
CA ALA A 94 -9.44 17.04 -0.94
C ALA A 94 -9.30 18.30 -1.82
N SER A 95 -8.23 19.10 -1.66
CA SER A 95 -8.03 20.34 -2.41
C SER A 95 -6.86 20.32 -3.38
N GLY A 96 -6.08 19.24 -3.44
CA GLY A 96 -4.87 19.21 -4.25
C GLY A 96 -3.96 18.05 -3.92
N MET A 97 -2.90 17.93 -4.69
CA MET A 97 -1.98 16.81 -4.62
C MET A 97 -0.55 17.29 -4.88
N ALA A 98 0.44 16.56 -4.38
CA ALA A 98 1.83 16.74 -4.79
C ALA A 98 2.44 15.39 -5.18
N PHE A 99 3.22 15.39 -6.25
CA PHE A 99 3.77 14.18 -6.86
C PHE A 99 5.10 14.45 -7.56
N ASP A 100 5.86 13.38 -7.82
CA ASP A 100 7.10 13.43 -8.56
C ASP A 100 6.85 13.43 -10.08
N CYS A 101 7.55 14.30 -10.79
CA CYS A 101 7.34 14.67 -12.19
C CYS A 101 8.68 14.66 -12.95
N GLU A 102 8.63 14.27 -14.22
CA GLU A 102 9.79 14.27 -15.12
C GLU A 102 9.95 15.64 -15.80
N ASP A 103 8.83 16.30 -16.05
CA ASP A 103 8.78 17.58 -16.75
C ASP A 103 9.02 18.76 -15.82
N ALA A 104 9.74 19.76 -16.33
CA ALA A 104 9.89 21.05 -15.68
C ALA A 104 8.61 21.87 -15.89
N LEU A 105 7.71 21.82 -14.90
CA LEU A 105 6.47 22.61 -14.89
C LEU A 105 6.68 23.97 -14.21
N GLU A 106 6.00 25.00 -14.71
CA GLU A 106 6.06 26.35 -14.16
C GLU A 106 4.87 26.64 -13.23
N GLU A 107 5.07 27.56 -12.28
CA GLU A 107 3.99 28.02 -11.41
C GLU A 107 2.89 28.68 -12.26
N GLY A 108 1.66 28.21 -12.08
CA GLY A 108 0.50 28.67 -12.84
C GLY A 108 0.09 27.77 -14.00
N ASP A 109 0.91 26.81 -14.42
CA ASP A 109 0.54 25.84 -15.45
C ASP A 109 -0.73 25.06 -15.07
N CYS A 110 -1.57 24.78 -16.06
CA CYS A 110 -2.77 23.96 -15.91
C CYS A 110 -2.50 22.53 -16.36
N LEU A 111 -2.84 21.56 -15.52
CA LEU A 111 -2.70 20.14 -15.78
C LEU A 111 -4.06 19.46 -15.73
N VAL A 112 -4.29 18.48 -16.61
CA VAL A 112 -5.30 17.44 -16.38
C VAL A 112 -4.64 16.29 -15.67
N ILE A 113 -5.25 15.84 -14.58
CA ILE A 113 -4.74 14.81 -13.69
C ILE A 113 -5.77 13.69 -13.62
N LYS A 114 -5.35 12.47 -13.92
CA LYS A 114 -6.13 11.25 -13.72
C LYS A 114 -5.51 10.45 -12.58
N ILE A 115 -6.30 10.23 -11.54
CA ILE A 115 -5.90 9.57 -10.30
C ILE A 115 -6.71 8.27 -10.20
N LEU A 116 -6.04 7.13 -10.18
CA LEU A 116 -6.69 5.85 -9.89
C LEU A 116 -6.32 5.42 -8.46
N LEU A 117 -7.32 5.45 -7.57
CA LEU A 117 -7.14 5.11 -6.16
C LEU A 117 -7.27 3.60 -5.96
N ALA A 118 -6.14 2.94 -5.67
CA ALA A 118 -6.07 1.47 -5.54
C ALA A 118 -6.99 0.92 -4.45
N SER A 119 -7.17 1.63 -3.32
CA SER A 119 -8.00 1.17 -2.20
C SER A 119 -9.51 1.22 -2.48
N GLY A 120 -9.97 1.81 -3.58
CA GLY A 120 -11.39 1.92 -3.91
C GLY A 120 -11.74 1.64 -5.38
N MET A 121 -10.77 1.30 -6.23
CA MET A 121 -10.91 1.20 -7.70
C MET A 121 -11.63 2.42 -8.31
N THR A 122 -11.51 3.58 -7.68
CA THR A 122 -12.16 4.82 -8.12
C THR A 122 -11.16 5.59 -8.97
N ALA A 123 -11.53 5.95 -10.20
CA ALA A 123 -10.75 6.89 -10.99
C ALA A 123 -11.37 8.28 -10.88
N ILE A 124 -10.55 9.26 -10.52
CA ILE A 124 -10.93 10.67 -10.44
C ILE A 124 -10.10 11.40 -11.49
N VAL A 125 -10.78 12.07 -12.42
CA VAL A 125 -10.15 13.00 -13.35
C VAL A 125 -10.40 14.40 -12.79
N THR A 126 -9.40 15.26 -12.78
CA THR A 126 -9.53 16.65 -12.28
C THR A 126 -8.51 17.57 -12.93
N TYR A 127 -8.79 18.87 -12.93
CA TYR A 127 -7.84 19.89 -13.36
C TYR A 127 -7.03 20.37 -12.17
N GLY A 128 -5.73 20.59 -12.34
CA GLY A 128 -4.84 21.09 -11.30
C GLY A 128 -4.05 22.30 -11.79
N LYS A 129 -4.03 23.39 -11.01
CA LYS A 129 -3.07 24.49 -11.22
C LYS A 129 -1.78 24.19 -10.47
N VAL A 130 -0.64 24.30 -11.14
CA VAL A 130 0.67 24.17 -10.49
C VAL A 130 0.87 25.34 -9.54
N VAL A 131 1.08 25.03 -8.26
CA VAL A 131 1.34 26.00 -7.18
C VAL A 131 2.83 26.15 -6.92
N TYR A 132 3.59 25.07 -7.07
CA TYR A 132 5.05 25.09 -6.96
C TYR A 132 5.65 23.90 -7.69
N CYS A 133 6.88 24.07 -8.19
CA CYS A 133 7.72 23.01 -8.74
C CYS A 133 9.10 23.10 -8.09
N LYS A 134 9.61 22.00 -7.52
CA LYS A 134 10.91 21.96 -6.85
C LYS A 134 11.79 20.88 -7.47
N SER A 135 13.02 21.22 -7.84
CA SER A 135 13.98 20.20 -8.26
C SER A 135 14.50 19.40 -7.06
N ILE A 136 14.39 18.08 -7.09
CA ILE A 136 14.80 17.15 -6.02
C ILE A 136 16.03 16.31 -6.42
N GLY A 137 16.43 16.30 -7.70
CA GLY A 137 17.68 15.67 -8.15
C GLY A 137 17.72 14.15 -8.02
N SER A 138 16.57 13.47 -8.21
CA SER A 138 16.44 12.01 -8.18
C SER A 138 16.12 11.42 -9.58
N GLN A 139 15.74 10.14 -9.66
CA GLN A 139 15.23 9.50 -10.88
C GLN A 139 14.05 10.26 -11.51
N TYR A 140 13.25 10.94 -10.68
CA TYR A 140 12.29 11.95 -11.08
C TYR A 140 12.79 13.32 -10.56
N PRO A 141 13.22 14.24 -11.44
CA PRO A 141 13.97 15.42 -11.02
C PRO A 141 13.10 16.51 -10.39
N TYR A 142 11.78 16.52 -10.58
CA TYR A 142 10.89 17.58 -10.13
C TYR A 142 9.79 17.08 -9.20
N PHE A 143 9.43 17.87 -8.19
CA PHE A 143 8.31 17.64 -7.30
C PHE A 143 7.33 18.80 -7.41
N VAL A 144 6.13 18.46 -7.87
CA VAL A 144 5.13 19.44 -8.28
C VAL A 144 3.95 19.36 -7.33
N GLY A 145 3.54 20.51 -6.81
CA GLY A 145 2.32 20.66 -6.03
C GLY A 145 1.22 21.29 -6.87
N THR A 146 0.09 20.62 -7.00
CA THR A 146 -1.08 21.09 -7.75
C THR A 146 -2.26 21.36 -6.83
N HIS A 147 -3.04 22.40 -7.17
CA HIS A 147 -4.31 22.73 -6.53
C HIS A 147 -5.45 22.41 -7.49
N PHE A 148 -6.44 21.65 -7.03
CA PHE A 148 -7.54 21.25 -7.91
C PHE A 148 -8.43 22.45 -8.26
N ILE A 149 -8.76 22.57 -9.54
CA ILE A 149 -9.64 23.61 -10.11
C ILE A 149 -10.92 22.95 -10.59
N ASN A 150 -12.07 23.57 -10.33
CA ASN A 150 -13.37 23.19 -10.87
C ASN A 150 -13.76 21.72 -10.62
N MET A 151 -13.38 21.18 -9.46
CA MET A 151 -13.77 19.83 -9.06
C MET A 151 -15.26 19.83 -8.65
N LYS A 152 -16.03 18.88 -9.17
CA LYS A 152 -17.42 18.67 -8.74
C LYS A 152 -17.47 18.36 -7.25
N ASP A 153 -18.51 18.84 -6.57
CA ASP A 153 -18.67 18.61 -5.14
C ASP A 153 -18.78 17.11 -4.82
N GLU A 154 -19.42 16.32 -5.69
CA GLU A 154 -19.51 14.85 -5.58
C GLU A 154 -18.13 14.17 -5.58
N ASP A 155 -17.29 14.46 -6.59
CA ASP A 155 -15.94 13.90 -6.68
C ASP A 155 -15.07 14.35 -5.49
N ARG A 156 -15.27 15.59 -5.02
CA ARG A 156 -14.55 16.14 -3.86
C ARG A 156 -14.92 15.40 -2.58
N GLU A 157 -16.20 15.07 -2.39
CA GLU A 157 -16.69 14.27 -1.27
C GLU A 157 -16.17 12.84 -1.31
N LEU A 158 -16.16 12.19 -2.49
CA LEU A 158 -15.57 10.87 -2.67
C LEU A 158 -14.10 10.84 -2.28
N LEU A 159 -13.32 11.84 -2.74
CA LEU A 159 -11.92 11.97 -2.37
C LEU A 159 -11.74 12.24 -0.87
N ALA A 160 -12.55 13.12 -0.28
CA ALA A 160 -12.51 13.41 1.15
C ALA A 160 -12.85 12.18 2.00
N ALA A 161 -13.87 11.41 1.61
CA ALA A 161 -14.27 10.17 2.26
C ALA A 161 -13.16 9.12 2.15
N HIS A 162 -12.51 9.00 1.00
CA HIS A 162 -11.36 8.12 0.81
C HIS A 162 -10.20 8.48 1.76
N VAL A 163 -9.81 9.76 1.80
CA VAL A 163 -8.75 10.27 2.67
C VAL A 163 -9.09 10.00 4.15
N ALA A 164 -10.35 10.23 4.56
CA ALA A 164 -10.80 9.99 5.92
C ALA A 164 -10.79 8.50 6.30
N LYS A 165 -11.27 7.62 5.41
CA LYS A 165 -11.27 6.17 5.60
C LYS A 165 -9.84 5.64 5.76
N LYS A 166 -8.95 6.02 4.85
CA LYS A 166 -7.55 5.58 4.89
C LYS A 166 -6.84 6.06 6.15
N ARG A 167 -7.08 7.31 6.56
CA ARG A 167 -6.53 7.86 7.79
C ARG A 167 -7.02 7.12 9.03
N SER A 168 -8.32 6.81 9.12
CA SER A 168 -8.90 6.08 10.25
C SER A 168 -8.23 4.71 10.42
N GLN A 169 -8.04 4.00 9.30
CA GLN A 169 -7.32 2.73 9.30
C GLN A 169 -5.86 2.89 9.75
N GLN A 170 -5.14 3.89 9.24
CA GLN A 170 -3.77 4.17 9.66
C GLN A 170 -3.67 4.54 11.15
N ILE A 171 -4.62 5.30 11.70
CA ILE A 171 -4.65 5.65 13.13
C ILE A 171 -4.88 4.40 13.98
N ARG A 172 -5.81 3.52 13.59
CA ARG A 172 -6.07 2.25 14.31
C ARG A 172 -4.83 1.36 14.30
N VAL A 173 -4.23 1.14 13.13
CA VAL A 173 -3.03 0.30 13.01
C VAL A 173 -1.85 0.89 13.77
N ARG A 174 -1.58 2.19 13.62
CA ARG A 174 -0.50 2.87 14.37
C ARG A 174 -0.76 2.86 15.86
N GLY A 175 -2.01 3.03 16.29
CA GLY A 175 -2.42 2.96 17.68
C GLY A 175 -2.17 1.57 18.28
N LEU A 176 -2.56 0.51 17.56
CA LEU A 176 -2.30 -0.87 17.97
C LEU A 176 -0.80 -1.17 18.03
N ILE A 177 -0.03 -0.75 17.03
CA ILE A 177 1.44 -0.93 17.02
C ILE A 177 2.06 -0.19 18.21
N LEU A 178 1.66 1.05 18.46
CA LEU A 178 2.22 1.85 19.56
C LEU A 178 1.81 1.27 20.92
N ALA A 179 0.58 0.79 21.07
CA ALA A 179 0.13 0.07 22.25
C ALA A 179 0.94 -1.23 22.47
N ALA A 180 1.19 -2.00 21.42
CA ALA A 180 2.02 -3.20 21.47
C ALA A 180 3.46 -2.89 21.87
N ILE A 181 4.06 -1.82 21.31
CA ILE A 181 5.41 -1.37 21.69
C ILE A 181 5.44 -0.94 23.16
N ILE A 182 4.46 -0.16 23.62
CA ILE A 182 4.37 0.25 25.03
C ILE A 182 4.22 -0.97 25.94
N ALA A 183 3.36 -1.93 25.59
CA ALA A 183 3.19 -3.16 26.35
C ALA A 183 4.49 -3.99 26.42
N PHE A 184 5.22 -4.07 25.31
CA PHE A 184 6.52 -4.74 25.23
C PHE A 184 7.58 -4.06 26.11
N ILE A 185 7.59 -2.73 26.17
CA ILE A 185 8.51 -1.97 27.03
C ILE A 185 8.13 -2.10 28.51
N ALA A 186 6.83 -2.07 28.83
CA ALA A 186 6.33 -2.06 30.20
C ALA A 186 6.50 -3.42 30.91
N ALA A 187 6.39 -4.54 30.19
CA ALA A 187 6.52 -5.88 30.73
C ALA A 187 7.25 -6.80 29.74
N PRO A 188 8.58 -6.64 29.59
CA PRO A 188 9.35 -7.39 28.60
C PRO A 188 9.34 -8.89 28.89
N ASP A 189 9.38 -9.30 30.15
CA ASP A 189 9.32 -10.69 30.59
C ASP A 189 8.01 -11.37 30.18
N VAL A 190 6.86 -10.71 30.42
CA VAL A 190 5.55 -11.21 30.01
C VAL A 190 5.43 -11.25 28.49
N ALA A 191 5.90 -10.22 27.79
CA ALA A 191 5.85 -10.16 26.33
C ALA A 191 6.70 -11.26 25.67
N PHE A 192 7.91 -11.51 26.17
CA PHE A 192 8.74 -12.62 25.71
C PHE A 192 8.13 -13.97 26.08
N GLY A 193 7.51 -14.10 27.26
CA GLY A 193 6.78 -15.30 27.67
C GLY A 193 5.65 -15.65 26.70
N LEU A 194 4.75 -14.70 26.42
CA LEU A 194 3.65 -14.88 25.47
C LEU A 194 4.15 -15.17 24.04
N LEU A 195 5.21 -14.51 23.60
CA LEU A 195 5.80 -14.75 22.29
C LEU A 195 6.37 -16.18 22.20
N PHE A 196 7.09 -16.61 23.22
CA PHE A 196 7.68 -17.95 23.27
C PHE A 196 6.59 -19.02 23.32
N GLU A 197 5.54 -18.81 24.13
CA GLU A 197 4.39 -19.69 24.22
C GLU A 197 3.66 -19.81 22.88
N LEU A 198 3.44 -18.69 22.17
CA LEU A 198 2.85 -18.70 20.84
C LEU A 198 3.71 -19.48 19.84
N VAL A 199 5.02 -19.24 19.83
CA VAL A 199 5.95 -19.95 18.93
C VAL A 199 5.99 -21.44 19.26
N HIS A 200 6.01 -21.80 20.53
CA HIS A 200 6.01 -23.18 20.98
C HIS A 200 4.71 -23.89 20.57
N PHE A 201 3.55 -23.27 20.82
CA PHE A 201 2.24 -23.78 20.43
C PHE A 201 2.15 -24.02 18.92
N LEU A 202 2.58 -23.03 18.12
CA LEU A 202 2.58 -23.14 16.65
C LEU A 202 3.52 -24.25 16.18
N PHE A 203 4.68 -24.40 16.81
CA PHE A 203 5.65 -25.43 16.47
C PHE A 203 5.14 -26.83 16.82
N GLU A 204 4.55 -27.01 17.99
CA GLU A 204 3.96 -28.28 18.43
C GLU A 204 2.83 -28.72 17.49
N HIS A 205 1.88 -27.84 17.19
CA HIS A 205 0.78 -28.13 16.26
C HIS A 205 1.30 -28.42 14.85
N LEU A 206 2.34 -27.71 14.40
CA LEU A 206 2.96 -27.98 13.10
C LEU A 206 3.56 -29.39 13.06
N LEU A 207 4.28 -29.79 14.11
CA LEU A 207 4.87 -31.13 14.19
C LEU A 207 3.79 -32.22 14.25
N GLU A 208 2.71 -31.99 15.01
CA GLU A 208 1.58 -32.92 15.09
C GLU A 208 0.91 -33.10 13.72
N ILE A 209 0.64 -31.99 13.00
CA ILE A 209 0.09 -32.04 11.64
C ILE A 209 1.02 -32.79 10.70
N ILE A 210 2.33 -32.55 10.78
CA ILE A 210 3.33 -33.26 9.96
C ILE A 210 3.30 -34.76 10.28
N HIS A 211 3.26 -35.14 11.55
CA HIS A 211 3.25 -36.53 11.97
C HIS A 211 1.96 -37.24 11.55
N LEU A 212 0.80 -36.63 11.76
CA LEU A 212 -0.49 -37.15 11.31
C LEU A 212 -0.54 -37.31 9.79
N THR A 213 0.02 -36.34 9.06
CA THR A 213 0.13 -36.43 7.59
C THR A 213 1.04 -37.58 7.17
N PHE A 214 2.14 -37.80 7.90
CA PHE A 214 3.06 -38.91 7.65
C PHE A 214 2.38 -40.26 7.88
N GLU A 215 1.72 -40.46 9.02
CA GLU A 215 0.97 -41.69 9.33
C GLU A 215 -0.13 -41.95 8.29
N PHE A 216 -0.85 -40.89 7.88
CA PHE A 216 -1.86 -40.99 6.84
C PHE A 216 -1.25 -41.46 5.51
N ILE A 217 -0.09 -40.91 5.12
CA ILE A 217 0.59 -41.32 3.88
C ILE A 217 1.09 -42.77 3.98
N GLU A 218 1.69 -43.16 5.10
CA GLU A 218 2.18 -44.52 5.34
C GLU A 218 1.06 -45.56 5.23
N SER A 219 -0.05 -45.35 5.94
CA SER A 219 -1.20 -46.25 5.91
C SER A 219 -1.82 -46.39 4.51
N ASN A 220 -1.90 -45.29 3.75
CA ASN A 220 -2.39 -45.33 2.37
C ASN A 220 -1.40 -46.06 1.44
N LEU A 221 -0.10 -45.85 1.61
CA LEU A 221 0.93 -46.53 0.82
C LEU A 221 0.97 -48.03 1.09
N ASP A 222 0.85 -48.45 2.36
CA ASP A 222 0.77 -49.86 2.77
C ASP A 222 -0.37 -50.56 2.03
N HIS A 223 -1.59 -50.02 2.11
CA HIS A 223 -2.76 -50.60 1.43
C HIS A 223 -2.63 -50.60 -0.10
N LEU A 224 -2.09 -49.53 -0.70
CA LEU A 224 -1.89 -49.46 -2.15
C LEU A 224 -0.88 -50.49 -2.63
N ILE A 225 0.23 -50.68 -1.91
CA ILE A 225 1.30 -51.60 -2.33
C ILE A 225 0.87 -53.05 -2.11
N GLU A 226 0.19 -53.37 -1.00
CA GLU A 226 -0.35 -54.70 -0.75
C GLU A 226 -1.33 -55.12 -1.87
N HIS A 227 -2.28 -54.24 -2.22
CA HIS A 227 -3.29 -54.53 -3.25
C HIS A 227 -2.69 -54.59 -4.67
N LEU A 228 -1.73 -53.72 -4.99
CA LEU A 228 -1.19 -53.63 -6.35
C LEU A 228 -0.18 -54.75 -6.66
N PHE A 229 0.58 -55.21 -5.66
CA PHE A 229 1.65 -56.18 -5.84
C PHE A 229 1.38 -57.57 -5.21
N HIS A 230 0.26 -57.75 -4.50
CA HIS A 230 -0.10 -59.00 -3.81
C HIS A 230 1.04 -59.51 -2.91
N THR A 231 1.68 -58.59 -2.21
CA THR A 231 2.91 -58.84 -1.42
C THR A 231 2.59 -59.24 0.01
N ASP A 232 3.45 -60.06 0.62
CA ASP A 232 3.38 -60.35 2.05
C ASP A 232 3.63 -59.10 2.91
N LEU A 233 3.06 -59.05 4.12
CA LEU A 233 3.14 -57.92 5.06
C LEU A 233 4.57 -57.38 5.25
N HIS A 234 5.55 -58.27 5.45
CA HIS A 234 6.95 -57.86 5.63
C HIS A 234 7.55 -57.25 4.36
N GLN A 235 7.16 -57.72 3.18
CA GLN A 235 7.65 -57.17 1.92
C GLN A 235 7.04 -55.79 1.62
N THR A 236 5.74 -55.61 1.89
CA THR A 236 5.06 -54.32 1.77
C THR A 236 5.73 -53.25 2.66
N GLN A 237 5.97 -53.56 3.94
CA GLN A 237 6.61 -52.64 4.88
C GLN A 237 8.00 -52.18 4.43
N VAL A 238 8.82 -53.11 3.89
CA VAL A 238 10.15 -52.77 3.38
C VAL A 238 10.05 -51.85 2.15
N ILE A 239 9.12 -52.12 1.24
CA ILE A 239 8.92 -51.27 0.04
C ILE A 239 8.45 -49.87 0.45
N VAL A 240 7.48 -49.77 1.34
CA VAL A 240 6.91 -48.51 1.83
C VAL A 240 7.99 -47.67 2.52
N PHE A 241 8.82 -48.28 3.37
CA PHE A 241 9.95 -47.61 3.99
C PHE A 241 10.91 -46.99 2.96
N TYR A 242 11.31 -47.73 1.93
CA TYR A 242 12.23 -47.18 0.91
C TYR A 242 11.59 -46.09 0.05
N VAL A 243 10.28 -46.18 -0.25
CA VAL A 243 9.53 -45.15 -0.97
C VAL A 243 9.43 -43.87 -0.15
N ILE A 244 9.09 -43.98 1.14
CA ILE A 244 8.99 -42.85 2.07
C ILE A 244 10.38 -42.22 2.29
N ALA A 245 11.42 -43.03 2.54
CA ALA A 245 12.77 -42.54 2.75
C ALA A 245 13.32 -41.78 1.53
N SER A 246 13.09 -42.30 0.32
CA SER A 246 13.50 -41.63 -0.92
C SER A 246 12.74 -40.31 -1.13
N SER A 247 11.44 -40.31 -0.83
CA SER A 247 10.59 -39.11 -0.90
C SER A 247 10.98 -38.06 0.13
N ALA A 248 11.34 -38.47 1.35
CA ALA A 248 11.81 -37.60 2.43
C ALA A 248 13.16 -36.95 2.09
N VAL A 249 14.12 -37.73 1.56
CA VAL A 249 15.41 -37.20 1.10
C VAL A 249 15.22 -36.20 -0.04
N TYR A 250 14.36 -36.51 -1.01
CA TYR A 250 14.02 -35.58 -2.10
C TYR A 250 13.35 -34.31 -1.58
N GLY A 251 12.39 -34.45 -0.65
CA GLY A 251 11.71 -33.34 0.01
C GLY A 251 12.68 -32.44 0.77
N LEU A 252 13.60 -33.02 1.54
CA LEU A 252 14.64 -32.29 2.28
C LEU A 252 15.59 -31.56 1.33
N TYR A 253 16.03 -32.21 0.25
CA TYR A 253 16.85 -31.57 -0.78
C TYR A 253 16.13 -30.39 -1.44
N ARG A 254 14.85 -30.53 -1.78
CA ARG A 254 14.04 -29.44 -2.35
C ARG A 254 13.86 -28.30 -1.34
N LEU A 255 13.59 -28.63 -0.07
CA LEU A 255 13.45 -27.64 0.99
C LEU A 255 14.74 -26.84 1.16
N LEU A 256 15.89 -27.52 1.26
CA LEU A 256 17.21 -26.90 1.38
C LEU A 256 17.56 -26.01 0.18
N ARG A 257 17.04 -26.31 -1.02
CA ARG A 257 17.25 -25.50 -2.22
C ARG A 257 16.31 -24.29 -2.30
N VAL A 258 15.10 -24.39 -1.75
CA VAL A 258 14.11 -23.29 -1.75
C VAL A 258 14.37 -22.32 -0.60
N LEU A 259 14.87 -22.79 0.54
CA LEU A 259 15.16 -22.00 1.74
C LEU A 259 15.99 -20.72 1.46
N PRO A 260 17.09 -20.77 0.68
CA PRO A 260 17.90 -19.59 0.39
C PRO A 260 17.15 -18.57 -0.47
N SER A 261 16.30 -19.03 -1.39
CA SER A 261 15.50 -18.16 -2.26
C SER A 261 14.38 -17.49 -1.49
N PHE A 262 13.72 -18.23 -0.58
CA PHE A 262 12.69 -17.70 0.29
C PHE A 262 13.28 -16.70 1.29
N TYR A 263 14.43 -17.02 1.90
CA TYR A 263 15.14 -16.11 2.78
C TYR A 263 15.54 -14.82 2.08
N ARG A 264 16.12 -14.91 0.87
CA ARG A 264 16.44 -13.71 0.07
C ARG A 264 15.19 -12.90 -0.25
N ARG A 265 14.13 -13.53 -0.75
CA ARG A 265 12.88 -12.83 -1.09
C ARG A 265 12.24 -12.17 0.13
N CYS A 266 12.25 -12.84 1.27
CA CYS A 266 11.74 -12.28 2.52
C CYS A 266 12.59 -11.10 2.98
N LYS A 267 13.92 -11.22 2.91
CA LYS A 267 14.86 -10.13 3.20
C LYS A 267 14.66 -8.94 2.26
N ASP A 268 14.54 -9.17 0.96
CA ASP A 268 14.38 -8.11 -0.04
C ASP A 268 13.04 -7.40 0.13
N ASN A 269 11.96 -8.14 0.40
CA ASN A 269 10.65 -7.57 0.73
C ASN A 269 10.68 -6.78 2.05
N LEU A 270 11.35 -7.30 3.08
CA LEU A 270 11.54 -6.59 4.36
C LEU A 270 12.37 -5.33 4.17
N LEU A 271 13.43 -5.37 3.36
CA LEU A 271 14.27 -4.23 3.06
C LEU A 271 13.51 -3.19 2.24
N ALA A 272 12.72 -3.60 1.25
CA ALA A 272 11.86 -2.70 0.47
C ALA A 272 10.80 -2.04 1.37
N ALA A 273 10.13 -2.81 2.22
CA ALA A 273 9.17 -2.29 3.19
C ALA A 273 9.84 -1.34 4.21
N CYS A 274 11.04 -1.69 4.68
CA CYS A 274 11.83 -0.84 5.58
C CYS A 274 12.28 0.45 4.90
N ALA A 275 12.73 0.38 3.64
CA ALA A 275 13.11 1.53 2.83
C ALA A 275 11.90 2.46 2.61
N HIS A 276 10.73 1.89 2.29
CA HIS A 276 9.47 2.63 2.16
C HIS A 276 9.09 3.32 3.48
N GLN A 277 9.14 2.59 4.60
CA GLN A 277 8.87 3.14 5.93
C GLN A 277 9.84 4.28 6.28
N LYS A 278 11.14 4.09 5.99
CA LYS A 278 12.20 5.08 6.23
C LYS A 278 12.04 6.32 5.36
N ALA A 279 11.70 6.17 4.08
CA ALA A 279 11.44 7.29 3.17
C ALA A 279 10.24 8.12 3.66
N SER A 280 9.17 7.46 4.09
CA SER A 280 8.00 8.12 4.69
C SER A 280 8.36 8.88 5.97
N TRP A 281 9.19 8.29 6.84
CA TRP A 281 9.68 8.94 8.06
C TRP A 281 10.59 10.13 7.80
N LEU A 282 11.54 9.99 6.86
CA LEU A 282 12.43 11.07 6.46
C LEU A 282 11.66 12.22 5.82
N TYR A 283 10.67 11.92 4.99
CA TYR A 283 9.78 12.91 4.42
C TYR A 283 9.01 13.65 5.53
N TYR A 284 8.40 12.90 6.46
CA TYR A 284 7.69 13.48 7.61
C TYR A 284 8.61 14.38 8.46
N TRP A 285 9.83 13.91 8.76
CA TRP A 285 10.81 14.69 9.51
C TRP A 285 11.27 15.94 8.76
N ARG A 286 11.39 15.89 7.43
CA ARG A 286 11.78 17.04 6.60
C ARG A 286 10.69 18.12 6.57
N GLU A 287 9.42 17.73 6.56
CA GLU A 287 8.28 18.65 6.49
C GLU A 287 7.86 19.25 7.85
N GLN A 288 8.43 18.75 8.95
CA GLN A 288 8.13 19.24 10.31
C GLN A 288 8.87 20.54 10.64
N SER A 289 8.17 21.42 11.35
CA SER A 289 8.73 22.68 11.86
C SER A 289 9.78 22.41 12.95
N LEU A 290 10.76 23.31 13.09
CA LEU A 290 11.84 23.18 14.10
C LEU A 290 11.30 23.00 15.53
N VAL A 291 10.17 23.66 15.85
CA VAL A 291 9.51 23.54 17.15
C VAL A 291 8.97 22.13 17.40
N ASN A 292 8.41 21.49 16.38
CA ASN A 292 7.88 20.13 16.49
C ASN A 292 9.01 19.09 16.59
N LYS A 293 10.15 19.32 15.92
CA LYS A 293 11.34 18.48 16.08
C LYS A 293 11.86 18.51 17.51
N LEU A 294 11.94 19.70 18.10
CA LEU A 294 12.38 19.86 19.50
C LEU A 294 11.42 19.16 20.48
N LYS A 295 10.10 19.31 20.28
CA LYS A 295 9.10 18.62 21.10
C LYS A 295 9.27 17.10 21.07
N LEU A 296 9.47 16.52 19.89
CA LEU A 296 9.68 15.07 19.74
C LEU A 296 10.96 14.61 20.45
N ALA A 297 12.05 15.37 20.35
CA ALA A 297 13.31 15.05 21.05
C ALA A 297 13.13 15.07 22.57
N VAL A 298 12.44 16.09 23.12
CA VAL A 298 12.17 16.21 24.56
C VAL A 298 11.32 15.05 25.07
N ILE A 299 10.25 14.68 24.33
CA ILE A 299 9.40 13.53 24.70
C ILE A 299 10.23 12.24 24.69
N GLY A 300 11.07 12.03 23.67
CA GLY A 300 11.93 10.85 23.60
C GLY A 300 12.88 10.73 24.79
N VAL A 301 13.56 11.82 25.15
CA VAL A 301 14.47 11.87 26.31
C VAL A 301 13.72 11.63 27.62
N ALA A 302 12.53 12.20 27.79
CA ALA A 302 11.71 12.00 28.98
C ALA A 302 11.26 10.53 29.14
N VAL A 303 10.86 9.86 28.06
CA VAL A 303 10.47 8.43 28.09
C VAL A 303 11.65 7.54 28.46
N ILE A 304 12.83 7.78 27.87
CA ILE A 304 14.05 7.01 28.17
C ILE A 304 14.47 7.22 29.63
N THR A 305 14.47 8.47 30.09
CA THR A 305 14.87 8.81 31.47
C THR A 305 13.88 8.21 32.49
N GLY A 306 12.58 8.27 32.21
CA GLY A 306 11.54 7.66 33.05
C GLY A 306 11.68 6.15 33.13
N TYR A 307 11.99 5.49 32.01
CA TYR A 307 12.23 4.04 31.98
C TYR A 307 13.44 3.64 32.83
N ILE A 308 14.55 4.39 32.75
CA ILE A 308 15.74 4.09 33.56
C ILE A 308 15.49 4.30 35.06
N PHE A 309 14.69 5.30 35.43
CA PHE A 309 14.41 5.62 36.83
C PHE A 309 13.37 4.70 37.49
N PHE A 310 12.40 4.20 36.73
CA PHE A 310 11.32 3.33 37.23
C PHE A 310 11.50 1.85 36.89
N GLY A 311 12.41 1.50 35.97
CA GLY A 311 12.68 0.14 35.52
C GLY A 311 13.91 -0.52 36.16
N MET A 312 14.59 0.15 37.10
CA MET A 312 15.57 -0.46 38.02
C MET A 312 14.91 -0.82 39.35
#